data_AF-A0A951NBX0-F1
#
_entry.id   AF-A0A951NBX0-F1
#
_cell.length_a   1.000
_cell.length_b   1.000
_cell.length_c   1.000
_cell.angle_alpha   90.00
_cell.angle_beta   90.00
_cell.angle_gamma   90.00
#
_symmetry.space_group_name_H-M   'P 1'
#
loop_
_entity.id
_entity.type
_entity.pdbx_description
1 polymer ?
#
loop_
_entity_poly.entity_id
_entity_poly.type
_entity_poly.pdbx_seq_one_letter_code
_entity_poly.pdbx_strand_id
1 'polypeptide(L)'
;MATLDVLDRLIALLEADEVATSNTSMRLPTALRDAAALAVAELGVAASTTSLTTRALRAALETALMQAVLDEHYRQHPGARPSLADVALATAEQLGSPLAERPELLRAAADQLSHRHPDADAHDVLLWAEAQLVATE
;
A
#
# COMPACT_ATOMS: atom_id res chain seq x y z
N MET A 1 -0.64 -16.49 20.91
CA MET A 1 0.32 -16.48 19.78
C MET A 1 1.06 -15.17 19.82
N ALA A 2 2.37 -15.19 19.66
CA ALA A 2 3.12 -13.97 19.38
C ALA A 2 2.68 -13.40 18.03
N THR A 3 2.81 -12.09 17.80
CA THR A 3 2.43 -11.44 16.54
C THR A 3 3.10 -12.12 15.34
N LEU A 4 4.39 -12.46 15.45
CA LEU A 4 5.12 -13.19 14.40
C LEU A 4 4.49 -14.55 14.08
N ASP A 5 4.06 -15.32 15.09
CA ASP A 5 3.40 -16.62 14.86
C ASP A 5 2.11 -16.48 14.05
N VAL A 6 1.37 -15.37 14.24
CA VAL A 6 0.15 -15.07 13.47
C VAL A 6 0.50 -14.74 12.02
N LEU A 7 1.55 -13.93 11.80
CA LEU A 7 2.00 -13.54 10.47
C LEU A 7 2.51 -14.75 9.68
N ASP A 8 3.35 -15.59 10.29
CA ASP A 8 3.85 -16.83 9.69
C ASP A 8 2.71 -17.78 9.31
N ARG A 9 1.71 -17.90 10.19
CA ARG A 9 0.54 -18.73 9.90
C ARG A 9 -0.31 -18.17 8.76
N LEU A 10 -0.46 -16.85 8.66
CA LEU A 10 -1.19 -16.21 7.57
C LEU A 10 -0.46 -16.39 6.23
N ILE A 11 0.86 -16.20 6.19
CA ILE A 11 1.69 -16.47 4.99
C ILE A 11 1.45 -17.90 4.51
N ALA A 12 1.62 -18.88 5.40
CA ALA A 12 1.46 -20.29 5.06
C ALA A 12 0.03 -20.63 4.55
N LEU A 13 -1.00 -19.96 5.08
CA LEU A 13 -2.38 -20.16 4.62
C LEU A 13 -2.66 -19.50 3.27
N LEU A 14 -2.03 -18.35 2.98
CA LEU A 14 -2.17 -17.67 1.69
C LEU A 14 -1.39 -18.38 0.57
N GLU A 15 -0.26 -18.99 0.88
CA GLU A 15 0.55 -19.79 -0.08
C GLU A 15 0.00 -21.21 -0.31
N ALA A 16 -0.95 -21.67 0.51
CA ALA A 16 -1.53 -23.00 0.39
C ALA A 16 -2.34 -23.16 -0.92
N ASP A 17 -2.31 -24.38 -1.46
CA ASP A 17 -3.01 -24.75 -2.69
C ASP A 17 -4.55 -24.61 -2.53
N GLU A 18 -5.21 -24.10 -3.59
CA GLU A 18 -6.64 -23.72 -3.58
C GLU A 18 -7.58 -24.91 -3.90
N VAL A 19 -7.07 -26.14 -3.91
CA VAL A 19 -7.83 -27.34 -4.33
C VAL A 19 -8.99 -27.67 -3.38
N ALA A 20 -8.78 -27.51 -2.07
CA ALA A 20 -9.82 -27.80 -1.08
C ALA A 20 -10.68 -26.56 -0.82
N THR A 21 -11.95 -26.60 -1.24
CA THR A 21 -12.91 -25.52 -0.99
C THR A 21 -13.98 -25.95 0.01
N SER A 22 -14.48 -25.00 0.79
CA SER A 22 -15.59 -25.21 1.73
C SER A 22 -16.66 -24.16 1.44
N ASN A 23 -17.92 -24.61 1.40
CA ASN A 23 -19.05 -23.69 1.26
C ASN A 23 -19.16 -22.82 2.52
N THR A 24 -19.10 -21.51 2.33
CA THR A 24 -19.29 -20.53 3.40
C THR A 24 -20.51 -19.68 3.10
N SER A 25 -21.35 -19.44 4.12
CA SER A 25 -22.45 -18.49 4.01
C SER A 25 -21.95 -17.11 4.42
N MET A 26 -21.97 -16.15 3.50
CA MET A 26 -21.68 -14.75 3.78
C MET A 26 -22.92 -13.89 3.55
N ARG A 27 -23.13 -12.92 4.45
CA ARG A 27 -24.16 -11.88 4.28
C ARG A 27 -23.52 -10.67 3.62
N LEU A 28 -24.06 -10.27 2.47
CA LEU A 28 -23.68 -9.06 1.76
C LEU A 28 -24.87 -8.09 1.72
N PRO A 29 -24.65 -6.77 1.82
CA PRO A 29 -25.67 -5.79 1.49
C PRO A 29 -26.21 -6.02 0.08
N THR A 30 -27.53 -5.95 -0.11
CA THR A 30 -28.19 -6.21 -1.40
C THR A 30 -27.57 -5.40 -2.53
N ALA A 31 -27.32 -4.11 -2.31
CA ALA A 31 -26.70 -3.22 -3.31
C ALA A 31 -25.30 -3.69 -3.73
N LEU A 32 -24.49 -4.17 -2.78
CA LEU A 32 -23.14 -4.67 -3.08
C LEU A 32 -23.21 -6.00 -3.86
N ARG A 33 -24.14 -6.89 -3.50
CA ARG A 33 -24.40 -8.13 -4.23
C ARG A 33 -24.78 -7.84 -5.69
N ASP A 34 -25.68 -6.88 -5.91
CA ASP A 34 -26.13 -6.51 -7.25
C ASP A 34 -25.02 -5.82 -8.06
N ALA A 35 -24.25 -4.93 -7.42
CA ALA A 35 -23.09 -4.31 -8.07
C ALA A 35 -22.03 -5.34 -8.49
N ALA A 36 -21.74 -6.33 -7.64
CA ALA A 36 -20.81 -7.40 -7.96
C ALA A 36 -21.32 -8.28 -9.12
N ALA A 37 -22.62 -8.58 -9.16
CA ALA A 37 -23.23 -9.33 -10.26
C ALA A 37 -23.11 -8.56 -11.59
N LEU A 38 -23.41 -7.26 -11.57
CA LEU A 38 -23.29 -6.38 -12.75
C LEU A 38 -21.84 -6.29 -13.23
N ALA A 39 -20.88 -6.08 -12.32
CA ALA A 39 -19.47 -5.98 -12.68
C ALA A 39 -18.94 -7.28 -13.32
N VAL A 40 -19.36 -8.44 -12.82
CA VAL A 40 -18.99 -9.74 -13.42
C VAL A 40 -19.62 -9.91 -14.81
N ALA A 41 -20.92 -9.64 -14.93
CA ALA A 41 -21.65 -9.86 -16.17
C ALA A 41 -21.24 -8.89 -17.30
N GLU A 42 -21.08 -7.61 -16.97
CA GLU A 42 -20.93 -6.55 -17.97
C GLU A 42 -19.46 -6.14 -18.19
N LEU A 43 -18.63 -6.20 -17.14
CA LEU A 43 -17.23 -5.76 -17.20
C LEU A 43 -16.24 -6.93 -17.23
N GLY A 44 -16.68 -8.17 -17.00
CA GLY A 44 -15.82 -9.34 -17.04
C GLY A 44 -14.72 -9.33 -15.98
N VAL A 45 -14.90 -8.64 -14.85
CA VAL A 45 -13.85 -8.47 -13.80
C VAL A 45 -13.43 -9.79 -13.14
N ALA A 46 -14.28 -10.83 -13.22
CA ALA A 46 -13.99 -12.18 -12.76
C ALA A 46 -14.92 -13.20 -13.45
N ALA A 47 -14.61 -14.50 -13.32
CA ALA A 47 -15.46 -15.57 -13.87
C ALA A 47 -16.80 -15.73 -13.13
N SER A 48 -16.89 -15.30 -11.87
CA SER A 48 -18.10 -15.33 -11.06
C SER A 48 -18.01 -14.34 -9.89
N THR A 49 -19.14 -14.03 -9.26
CA THR A 49 -19.17 -13.22 -8.03
C THR A 49 -18.43 -13.88 -6.87
N THR A 50 -18.42 -15.22 -6.82
CA THR A 50 -17.64 -15.98 -5.83
C THR A 50 -16.14 -15.80 -6.07
N SER A 51 -15.68 -15.98 -7.32
CA SER A 51 -14.27 -15.77 -7.68
C SER A 51 -13.83 -14.33 -7.41
N LEU A 52 -14.67 -13.34 -7.72
CA LEU A 52 -14.43 -11.94 -7.38
C LEU A 52 -14.25 -11.74 -5.88
N THR A 53 -15.13 -12.33 -5.07
CA THR A 53 -15.09 -12.21 -3.60
C THR A 53 -13.84 -12.88 -3.02
N THR A 54 -13.49 -14.08 -3.48
CA THR A 54 -12.27 -14.78 -3.04
C THR A 54 -11.02 -13.96 -3.37
N ARG A 55 -10.91 -13.45 -4.61
CA ARG A 55 -9.79 -12.60 -5.04
C ARG A 55 -9.70 -11.32 -4.22
N ALA A 56 -10.82 -10.65 -3.99
CA ALA A 56 -10.86 -9.42 -3.20
C ALA A 56 -10.46 -9.67 -1.73
N LEU A 57 -10.95 -10.75 -1.12
CA LEU A 57 -10.58 -11.13 0.23
C LEU A 57 -9.08 -11.46 0.33
N ARG A 58 -8.55 -12.24 -0.60
CA ARG A 58 -7.12 -12.56 -0.69
C ARG A 58 -6.28 -11.27 -0.79
N ALA A 59 -6.60 -10.39 -1.73
CA ALA A 59 -5.87 -9.13 -1.90
C ALA A 59 -5.93 -8.24 -0.64
N ALA A 60 -7.08 -8.19 0.04
CA ALA A 60 -7.21 -7.45 1.30
C ALA A 60 -6.36 -8.06 2.42
N LEU A 61 -6.32 -9.40 2.53
CA LEU A 61 -5.49 -10.11 3.51
C LEU A 61 -4.00 -9.93 3.23
N GLU A 62 -3.56 -10.04 1.97
CA GLU A 62 -2.18 -9.81 1.55
C GLU A 62 -1.74 -8.37 1.86
N THR A 63 -2.60 -7.39 1.59
CA THR A 63 -2.33 -5.99 1.92
C THR A 63 -2.17 -5.79 3.43
N ALA A 64 -3.10 -6.33 4.22
CA ALA A 64 -3.05 -6.24 5.68
C ALA A 64 -1.82 -6.94 6.27
N LEU A 65 -1.47 -8.11 5.71
CA LEU A 65 -0.29 -8.87 6.09
C LEU A 65 1.00 -8.08 5.81
N MET A 66 1.14 -7.50 4.62
CA MET A 66 2.31 -6.70 4.25
C MET A 66 2.51 -5.52 5.22
N GLN A 67 1.43 -4.80 5.53
CA GLN A 67 1.48 -3.70 6.50
C GLN A 67 1.90 -4.19 7.89
N ALA A 68 1.28 -5.26 8.39
CA ALA A 68 1.59 -5.80 9.71
C ALA A 68 3.03 -6.32 9.81
N VAL A 69 3.56 -6.93 8.75
CA VAL A 69 4.97 -7.36 8.68
C VAL A 69 5.92 -6.16 8.75
N LEU A 70 5.63 -5.09 7.99
CA LEU A 70 6.45 -3.86 8.01
C LEU A 70 6.40 -3.17 9.37
N ASP A 71 5.20 -3.04 9.96
CA ASP A 71 5.04 -2.43 11.28
C ASP A 71 5.82 -3.20 12.35
N GLU A 72 5.74 -4.53 12.32
CA GLU A 72 6.47 -5.40 13.23
C GLU A 72 7.98 -5.30 13.00
N HIS A 73 8.43 -5.24 11.74
CA HIS A 73 9.82 -5.02 11.40
C HIS A 73 10.35 -3.69 11.95
N TYR A 74 9.63 -2.60 11.74
CA TYR A 74 10.02 -1.28 12.24
C TYR A 74 9.94 -1.18 13.77
N ARG A 75 9.04 -1.93 14.41
CA ARG A 75 9.00 -2.04 15.87
C ARG A 75 10.26 -2.72 16.43
N GLN A 76 10.76 -3.76 15.77
CA GLN A 76 11.99 -4.46 16.16
C GLN A 76 13.26 -3.72 15.73
N HIS A 77 13.19 -3.00 14.61
CA HIS A 77 14.30 -2.26 14.01
C HIS A 77 13.89 -0.80 13.73
N PRO A 78 13.80 0.06 14.76
CA PRO A 78 13.34 1.44 14.56
C PRO A 78 14.16 2.24 13.54
N GLY A 79 15.48 1.96 13.46
CA GLY A 79 16.37 2.61 12.50
C GLY A 79 16.24 2.12 11.05
N ALA A 80 15.46 1.07 10.79
CA ALA A 80 15.20 0.57 9.44
C ALA A 80 14.04 1.33 8.75
N ARG A 81 13.26 2.12 9.50
CA ARG A 81 12.16 2.90 8.92
C ARG A 81 12.74 4.03 8.05
N PRO A 82 12.42 4.08 6.75
CA PRO A 82 12.92 5.15 5.88
C PRO A 82 12.33 6.50 6.32
N SER A 83 13.14 7.55 6.21
CA SER A 83 12.65 8.91 6.41
C SER A 83 11.75 9.33 5.24
N LEU A 84 10.92 10.36 5.44
CA LEU A 84 10.11 10.93 4.36
C LEU A 84 10.98 11.37 3.17
N ALA A 85 12.18 11.88 3.44
CA ALA A 85 13.14 12.25 2.41
C ALA A 85 13.64 11.03 1.60
N ASP A 86 13.88 9.89 2.26
CA ASP A 86 14.31 8.66 1.58
C ASP A 86 13.20 8.12 0.68
N VAL A 87 11.95 8.15 1.15
CA VAL A 87 10.79 7.75 0.34
C VAL A 87 10.60 8.70 -0.85
N ALA A 88 10.75 10.01 -0.64
CA ALA A 88 10.67 11.00 -1.72
C ALA A 88 11.77 10.82 -2.77
N LEU A 89 13.00 10.52 -2.35
CA LEU A 89 14.11 10.22 -3.26
C LEU A 89 13.82 8.98 -4.11
N ALA A 90 13.44 7.86 -3.46
CA ALA A 90 13.06 6.65 -4.18
C ALA A 90 11.89 6.88 -5.16
N THR A 91 10.93 7.72 -4.77
CA THR A 91 9.81 8.12 -5.64
C THR A 91 10.31 8.93 -6.84
N ALA A 92 11.22 9.89 -6.63
CA ALA A 92 11.81 10.69 -7.70
C ALA A 92 12.56 9.81 -8.71
N GLU A 93 13.34 8.83 -8.22
CA GLU A 93 14.06 7.86 -9.05
C GLU A 93 13.09 7.02 -9.89
N GLN A 94 12.04 6.48 -9.26
CA GLN A 94 11.03 5.65 -9.94
C GLN A 94 10.29 6.43 -11.04
N LEU A 95 10.04 7.71 -10.83
CA LEU A 95 9.36 8.59 -11.80
C LEU A 95 10.32 9.20 -12.83
N GLY A 96 11.63 8.98 -12.74
CA GLY A 96 12.62 9.62 -13.60
C GLY A 96 12.67 11.15 -13.46
N SER A 97 12.34 11.66 -12.27
CA SER A 97 12.32 13.11 -11.99
C SER A 97 13.75 13.68 -11.92
N PRO A 98 13.99 14.90 -12.43
CA PRO A 98 15.26 15.62 -12.23
C PRO A 98 15.62 15.84 -10.75
N LEU A 99 14.64 15.74 -9.85
CA LEU A 99 14.87 15.85 -8.41
C LEU A 99 15.65 14.67 -7.82
N ALA A 100 15.72 13.53 -8.51
CA ALA A 100 16.54 12.38 -8.08
C ALA A 100 18.03 12.76 -7.94
N GLU A 101 18.50 13.67 -8.80
CA GLU A 101 19.88 14.20 -8.77
C GLU A 101 20.08 15.30 -7.71
N ARG A 102 19.03 15.63 -6.93
CA ARG A 102 19.05 16.70 -5.91
C ARG A 102 18.55 16.21 -4.54
N PRO A 103 19.17 15.17 -3.94
CA PRO A 103 18.72 14.60 -2.68
C PRO A 103 18.71 15.60 -1.52
N GLU A 104 19.61 16.59 -1.52
CA GLU A 104 19.64 17.64 -0.50
C GLU A 104 18.41 18.55 -0.54
N LEU A 105 17.87 18.82 -1.73
CA LEU A 105 16.64 19.61 -1.88
C LEU A 105 15.43 18.83 -1.37
N LEU A 106 15.37 17.53 -1.65
CA LEU A 106 14.32 16.65 -1.15
C LEU A 106 14.35 16.53 0.38
N ARG A 107 15.55 16.43 0.97
CA ARG A 107 15.71 16.42 2.43
C ARG A 107 15.22 17.73 3.06
N ALA A 108 15.63 18.87 2.51
CA ALA A 108 15.16 20.17 2.99
C ALA A 108 13.64 20.34 2.83
N ALA A 109 13.06 19.88 1.72
CA ALA A 109 11.62 19.93 1.49
C ALA A 109 10.84 19.05 2.48
N ALA A 110 11.31 17.82 2.72
CA ALA A 110 10.72 16.90 3.68
C ALA A 110 10.74 17.46 5.11
N ASP A 111 11.86 18.06 5.54
CA ASP A 111 11.96 18.70 6.85
C ASP A 111 10.98 19.87 6.98
N GLN A 112 10.87 20.71 5.95
CA GLN A 112 9.94 21.84 5.95
C GLN A 112 8.47 21.40 6.01
N LEU A 113 8.11 20.32 5.30
CA LEU A 113 6.75 19.79 5.28
C LEU A 113 6.38 19.07 6.56
N SER A 114 7.29 18.29 7.13
CA SER A 114 7.05 17.53 8.36
C SER A 114 6.59 18.41 9.53
N HIS A 115 7.02 19.69 9.57
CA HIS A 115 6.62 20.66 10.58
C HIS A 115 5.26 21.33 10.30
N ARG A 116 4.86 21.46 9.04
CA ARG A 116 3.67 22.22 8.61
C ARG A 116 2.48 21.32 8.28
N HIS A 117 2.76 20.13 7.79
CA HIS A 117 1.79 19.18 7.28
C HIS A 117 2.24 17.77 7.69
N PRO A 118 1.88 17.33 8.93
CA PRO A 118 2.34 16.04 9.48
C PRO A 118 1.96 14.82 8.64
N ASP A 119 0.90 14.95 7.85
CA ASP A 119 0.39 13.89 6.96
C ASP A 119 0.95 13.99 5.52
N ALA A 120 1.98 14.83 5.29
CA ALA A 120 2.60 14.95 3.96
C ALA A 120 3.23 13.64 3.51
N ASP A 121 3.04 13.32 2.23
CA ASP A 121 3.64 12.15 1.60
C ASP A 121 4.82 12.52 0.67
N ALA A 122 5.38 11.49 0.03
CA ALA A 122 6.51 11.67 -0.88
C ALA A 122 6.17 12.58 -2.09
N HIS A 123 4.95 12.53 -2.62
CA HIS A 123 4.54 13.38 -3.74
C HIS A 123 4.41 14.83 -3.30
N ASP A 124 3.93 15.09 -2.09
CA ASP A 124 3.90 16.44 -1.52
C ASP A 124 5.32 17.03 -1.42
N VAL A 125 6.30 16.21 -1.02
CA VAL A 125 7.71 16.61 -0.97
C VAL A 125 8.26 16.95 -2.35
N LEU A 126 7.96 16.13 -3.37
CA LEU A 126 8.37 16.42 -4.73
C LEU A 126 7.76 17.75 -5.21
N LEU A 127 6.46 17.93 -5.04
CA LEU A 127 5.75 19.15 -5.44
C LEU A 127 6.34 20.40 -4.76
N TRP A 128 6.63 20.31 -3.47
CA TRP A 128 7.24 21.41 -2.71
C TRP A 128 8.68 21.71 -3.15
N ALA A 129 9.46 20.68 -3.49
CA ALA A 129 10.80 20.85 -4.03
C ALA A 129 10.79 21.51 -5.42
N GLU A 130 9.86 21.12 -6.29
CA GLU A 130 9.69 21.74 -7.61
C GLU A 130 9.31 23.22 -7.50
N ALA A 131 8.38 23.55 -6.60
CA ALA A 131 7.97 24.94 -6.37
C ALA A 131 9.16 25.82 -5.90
N GLN A 132 10.06 25.27 -5.08
CA GLN A 132 11.27 26.00 -4.66
C GLN A 132 12.22 26.25 -5.82
N LEU A 133 12.37 25.32 -6.77
CA LEU A 133 13.21 25.53 -7.95
C LEU A 133 12.71 26.69 -8.81
N VAL A 134 11.41 26.72 -9.08
CA VAL A 134 10.77 27.80 -9.86
C VAL A 134 10.89 29.16 -9.18
N ALA A 135 10.85 29.20 -7.84
CA ALA A 135 10.97 30.45 -7.08
C ALA A 135 12.41 31.00 -7.03
N THR A 136 13.42 30.18 -7.34
CA THR A 136 14.84 30.57 -7.39
C THR A 136 15.35 30.94 -8.78
N GLU A 137 14.55 30.75 -9.84
CA GLU A 137 14.83 31.20 -11.21
C GLU A 137 14.28 32.62 -11.46
#